data_AF-A0A821N6J7-F1
#
_entry.id   AF-A0A821N6J7-F1
#
_cell.length_a   1.000
_cell.length_b   1.000
_cell.length_c   1.000
_cell.angle_alpha   90.00
_cell.angle_beta   90.00
_cell.angle_gamma   90.00
#
_symmetry.space_group_name_H-M   'P 1'
#
loop_
_entity.id
_entity.type
_entity.pdbx_description
1 polymer ?
#
loop_
_entity_poly.entity_id
_entity_poly.type
_entity_poly.pdbx_seq_one_letter_code
_entity_poly.pdbx_strand_id
1 'polypeptide(L)'
;KTDIIVWPGNSLKSPTGFAGLAGVNLKICVIEALPFTIQTDFLKNNTIKLTGYVPDLIDILKNKMGFIPNIILSQSNQTYNGLVQAVANGVCDLVVGDVTITAARREIVDFSNSIFDNSLRIIIRKSNSIDVDFFSYLRPFSVTLWLTLLAGFIYAAILLCLLERQDNEALKNKSII
;
A
#
# COMPACT_ATOMS: atom_id res chain seq x y z
N LYS A 1 64.82 4.52 26.85
CA LYS A 1 64.42 3.38 26.00
C LYS A 1 62.89 3.35 26.03
N THR A 2 62.23 3.74 24.93
CA THR A 2 60.76 3.78 24.85
C THR A 2 60.28 2.43 24.37
N ASP A 3 59.52 1.73 25.20
CA ASP A 3 58.94 0.45 24.82
C ASP A 3 57.82 0.69 23.79
N ILE A 4 58.00 0.13 22.60
CA ILE A 4 57.05 0.26 21.49
C ILE A 4 56.00 -0.84 21.65
N ILE A 5 54.73 -0.43 21.77
CA ILE A 5 53.61 -1.37 21.79
C ILE A 5 53.33 -1.82 20.35
N VAL A 6 53.49 -3.12 20.10
CA VAL A 6 53.16 -3.76 18.83
C VAL A 6 51.86 -4.53 19.00
N TRP A 7 50.87 -4.22 18.16
CA TRP A 7 49.56 -4.86 18.18
C TRP A 7 49.56 -6.17 17.36
N PRO A 8 48.60 -7.07 17.62
CA PRO A 8 48.41 -8.28 16.82
C PRO A 8 48.34 -7.96 15.32
N GLY A 9 49.04 -8.74 14.50
CA GLY A 9 49.22 -8.44 13.06
C GLY A 9 50.44 -7.56 12.75
N ASN A 10 51.35 -7.38 13.71
CA ASN A 10 52.60 -6.60 13.55
C ASN A 10 52.34 -5.13 13.17
N SER A 11 51.29 -4.54 13.76
CA SER A 11 50.90 -3.16 13.52
C SER A 11 51.31 -2.26 14.68
N LEU A 12 51.82 -1.07 14.37
CA LEU A 12 52.06 0.00 15.36
C LEU A 12 50.81 0.86 15.59
N LYS A 13 49.82 0.77 14.70
CA LYS A 13 48.55 1.47 14.81
C LYS A 13 47.65 0.70 15.77
N SER A 14 47.17 1.38 16.80
CA SER A 14 46.19 0.81 17.73
C SER A 14 44.94 0.38 16.96
N PRO A 15 44.46 -0.87 17.14
CA PRO A 15 43.27 -1.36 16.48
C PRO A 15 42.07 -0.52 16.90
N THR A 16 41.24 -0.15 15.93
CA THR A 16 39.94 0.45 16.20
C THR A 16 39.08 -0.59 16.91
N GLY A 17 38.40 -0.20 17.99
CA GLY A 17 37.68 -1.13 18.87
C GLY A 17 36.56 -1.95 18.20
N PHE A 18 36.14 -1.58 17.00
CA PHE A 18 35.18 -2.34 16.20
C PHE A 18 35.86 -2.95 14.98
N ALA A 19 35.66 -4.26 14.79
CA ALA A 19 36.03 -4.93 13.56
C ALA A 19 35.17 -4.41 12.40
N GLY A 20 35.80 -4.11 11.26
CA GLY A 20 35.07 -3.80 10.04
C GLY A 20 34.38 -5.03 9.46
N LEU A 21 33.34 -4.82 8.67
CA LEU A 21 32.62 -5.90 7.97
C LEU A 21 33.28 -6.31 6.65
N ALA A 22 34.38 -5.65 6.27
CA ALA A 22 35.08 -5.90 5.02
C ALA A 22 35.64 -7.34 4.98
N GLY A 23 35.25 -8.11 3.96
CA GLY A 23 35.64 -9.51 3.78
C GLY A 23 34.90 -10.52 4.65
N VAL A 24 33.95 -10.09 5.49
CA VAL A 24 33.11 -10.99 6.31
C VAL A 24 32.00 -11.59 5.46
N ASN A 25 31.78 -12.91 5.56
CA ASN A 25 30.68 -13.59 4.91
C ASN A 25 29.43 -13.49 5.79
N LEU A 26 28.39 -12.81 5.30
CA LEU A 26 27.15 -12.58 6.04
C LEU A 26 26.01 -13.39 5.44
N LYS A 27 25.37 -14.22 6.25
CA LYS A 27 24.14 -14.95 5.89
C LYS A 27 22.95 -14.02 6.03
N ILE A 28 22.43 -13.58 4.88
CA ILE A 28 21.31 -12.65 4.80
C ILE A 28 20.07 -13.42 4.40
N CYS A 29 19.10 -13.50 5.30
CA CYS A 29 17.83 -14.16 5.04
C CYS A 29 16.80 -13.15 4.54
N VAL A 30 16.17 -13.48 3.41
CA VAL A 30 15.20 -12.63 2.72
C VAL A 30 13.92 -13.43 2.47
N ILE A 31 12.77 -12.78 2.60
CA ILE A 31 11.47 -13.35 2.25
C ILE A 31 10.99 -12.82 0.91
N GLU A 32 10.25 -13.66 0.18
CA GLU A 32 9.53 -13.23 -1.01
C GLU A 32 8.32 -12.38 -0.62
N ALA A 33 8.34 -11.10 -1.02
CA ALA A 33 7.29 -10.15 -0.70
C ALA A 33 7.23 -9.09 -1.80
N LEU A 34 6.15 -9.04 -2.57
CA LEU A 34 5.97 -8.03 -3.61
C LEU A 34 5.63 -6.67 -2.97
N PRO A 35 6.25 -5.54 -3.38
CA PRO A 35 7.23 -5.38 -4.48
C PRO A 35 8.71 -5.37 -4.02
N PHE A 36 9.00 -5.76 -2.78
CA PHE A 36 10.32 -5.61 -2.15
C PHE A 36 11.33 -6.67 -2.60
N THR A 37 10.90 -7.93 -2.68
CA THR A 37 11.70 -9.05 -3.15
C THR A 37 10.85 -9.89 -4.08
N ILE A 38 11.29 -9.99 -5.32
CA ILE A 38 10.64 -10.74 -6.39
C ILE A 38 11.61 -11.82 -6.84
N GLN A 39 11.15 -13.06 -6.80
CA GLN A 39 11.83 -14.16 -7.44
C GLN A 39 11.60 -14.06 -8.96
N THR A 40 12.66 -13.84 -9.74
CA THR A 40 12.58 -13.90 -11.21
C THR A 40 13.08 -15.24 -11.71
N ASP A 41 12.47 -15.71 -12.80
CA ASP A 41 12.72 -17.03 -13.35
C ASP A 41 14.18 -17.28 -13.68
N PHE A 42 14.52 -18.56 -13.56
CA PHE A 42 15.84 -19.16 -13.70
C PHE A 42 16.60 -18.64 -14.92
N LEU A 43 17.74 -17.98 -14.68
CA LEU A 43 18.82 -18.00 -15.68
C LEU A 43 19.20 -19.47 -15.92
N LYS A 44 19.66 -19.78 -17.14
CA LYS A 44 19.97 -21.12 -17.72
C LYS A 44 20.75 -22.13 -16.83
N ASN A 45 21.15 -21.74 -15.62
CA ASN A 45 22.04 -22.43 -14.71
C ASN A 45 21.36 -22.81 -13.37
N ASN A 46 20.02 -22.83 -13.29
CA ASN A 46 19.26 -23.17 -12.09
C ASN A 46 19.50 -22.22 -10.88
N THR A 47 19.95 -20.99 -11.14
CA THR A 47 20.15 -19.96 -10.13
C THR A 47 18.92 -19.05 -10.05
N ILE A 48 18.37 -18.94 -8.85
CA ILE A 48 17.27 -18.02 -8.55
C ILE A 48 17.82 -16.59 -8.59
N LYS A 49 17.30 -15.76 -9.50
CA LYS A 49 17.63 -14.34 -9.52
C LYS A 49 16.60 -13.57 -8.71
N LEU A 50 17.04 -12.94 -7.63
CA LEU A 50 16.22 -12.05 -6.82
C LEU A 50 16.32 -10.63 -7.39
N THR A 51 15.17 -10.00 -7.58
CA THR A 51 15.06 -8.61 -8.02
C THR A 51 14.12 -7.84 -7.11
N GLY A 52 14.34 -6.55 -6.94
CA GLY A 52 13.47 -5.69 -6.13
C GLY A 52 14.27 -4.77 -5.23
N TYR A 53 13.56 -4.02 -4.39
CA TYR A 53 14.17 -3.03 -3.50
C TYR A 53 15.20 -3.65 -2.54
N VAL A 54 14.92 -4.83 -1.98
CA VAL A 54 15.78 -5.46 -0.97
C VAL A 54 17.10 -5.99 -1.56
N PRO A 55 17.12 -6.77 -2.66
CA PRO A 55 18.35 -7.15 -3.33
C PRO A 55 19.23 -5.95 -3.73
N ASP A 56 18.63 -4.89 -4.25
CA ASP A 56 19.35 -3.68 -4.67
C ASP A 56 19.97 -2.96 -3.46
N LEU A 57 19.23 -2.89 -2.34
CA LEU A 57 19.75 -2.34 -1.08
C LEU A 57 20.96 -3.14 -0.57
N ILE A 58 20.90 -4.48 -0.65
CA ILE A 58 22.02 -5.35 -0.23
C ILE A 58 23.25 -5.07 -1.10
N ASP A 59 23.10 -4.88 -2.41
CA ASP A 59 24.24 -4.59 -3.29
C ASP A 59 24.87 -3.22 -2.97
N ILE A 60 24.05 -2.20 -2.68
CA ILE A 60 24.56 -0.90 -2.22
C ILE A 60 25.31 -1.03 -0.89
N LEU A 61 24.76 -1.78 0.07
CA LEU A 61 25.40 -2.00 1.37
C LEU A 61 26.71 -2.77 1.23
N LYS A 62 26.73 -3.80 0.37
CA LYS A 62 27.94 -4.55 0.00
C LYS A 62 29.01 -3.62 -0.54
N ASN A 63 28.67 -2.76 -1.50
CA ASN A 63 29.63 -1.83 -2.11
C ASN A 63 30.15 -0.80 -1.10
N LYS A 64 29.34 -0.40 -0.11
CA LYS A 64 29.71 0.58 0.91
C LYS A 64 30.53 0.00 2.07
N MET A 65 30.24 -1.23 2.50
CA MET A 65 30.85 -1.86 3.68
C MET A 65 31.84 -2.98 3.36
N GLY A 66 31.86 -3.50 2.14
CA GLY A 66 32.82 -4.49 1.66
C GLY A 66 32.60 -5.91 2.18
N PHE A 67 31.43 -6.25 2.71
CA PHE A 67 31.12 -7.62 3.12
C PHE A 67 30.76 -8.51 1.93
N ILE A 68 30.75 -9.82 2.15
CA ILE A 68 30.39 -10.83 1.14
C ILE A 68 28.97 -11.32 1.46
N PRO A 69 27.94 -10.95 0.66
CA PRO A 69 26.57 -11.36 0.91
C PRO A 69 26.35 -12.83 0.50
N ASN A 70 25.83 -13.63 1.43
CA ASN A 70 25.25 -14.94 1.16
C ASN A 70 23.73 -14.87 1.37
N ILE A 71 22.99 -14.66 0.28
CA ILE A 71 21.54 -14.44 0.32
C ILE A 71 20.82 -15.79 0.33
N ILE A 72 20.05 -16.01 1.39
CA ILE A 72 19.23 -17.22 1.57
C ILE A 72 17.77 -16.81 1.42
N LEU A 73 17.10 -17.35 0.39
CA LEU A 73 15.66 -17.17 0.24
C LEU A 73 14.93 -18.08 1.23
N SER A 74 14.15 -17.45 2.09
CA SER A 74 13.25 -18.11 3.01
C SER A 74 12.15 -18.83 2.24
N GLN A 75 11.87 -20.08 2.61
CA GLN A 75 10.76 -20.85 2.03
C GLN A 75 9.42 -20.14 2.31
N SER A 76 8.48 -20.24 1.38
CA SER A 76 7.16 -19.59 1.44
C SER A 76 6.33 -19.92 2.70
N ASN A 77 6.63 -21.02 3.40
CA ASN A 77 5.96 -21.42 4.64
C ASN A 77 6.56 -20.78 5.90
N GLN A 78 7.66 -20.04 5.81
CA GLN A 78 8.23 -19.35 6.97
C GLN A 78 7.51 -18.04 7.24
N THR A 79 7.09 -17.86 8.49
CA THR A 79 6.49 -16.61 8.95
C THR A 79 7.57 -15.57 9.26
N TYR A 80 7.22 -14.29 9.25
CA TYR A 80 8.10 -13.21 9.72
C TYR A 80 8.65 -13.45 11.13
N ASN A 81 7.87 -14.10 12.00
CA ASN A 81 8.34 -14.48 13.33
C ASN A 81 9.45 -15.55 13.26
N GLY A 82 9.31 -16.52 12.35
CA GLY A 82 10.35 -17.51 12.08
C GLY A 82 11.65 -16.88 11.59
N LEU A 83 11.60 -15.83 10.76
CA LEU A 83 12.79 -15.10 10.31
C LEU A 83 13.49 -14.38 11.45
N VAL A 84 12.72 -13.68 12.28
CA VAL A 84 13.27 -13.00 13.46
C VAL A 84 13.90 -14.02 14.40
N GLN A 85 13.25 -15.17 14.60
CA GLN A 85 13.78 -16.25 15.42
C GLN A 85 15.02 -16.91 14.79
N ALA A 86 15.12 -16.97 13.47
CA ALA A 86 16.30 -17.47 12.77
C ALA A 86 17.53 -16.58 13.04
N VAL A 87 17.35 -15.27 13.18
CA VAL A 87 18.41 -14.36 13.61
C VAL A 87 18.76 -14.58 15.09
N ALA A 88 17.75 -14.65 15.97
CA ALA A 88 17.97 -14.90 17.39
C ALA A 88 18.72 -16.23 17.66
N ASN A 89 18.47 -17.25 16.83
CA ASN A 89 19.12 -18.55 16.91
C ASN A 89 20.48 -18.62 16.20
N GLY A 90 20.94 -17.54 15.55
CA GLY A 90 22.21 -17.50 14.80
C GLY A 90 22.21 -18.33 13.51
N VAL A 91 21.03 -18.70 12.99
CA VAL A 91 20.90 -19.38 11.70
C VAL A 91 21.20 -18.40 10.56
N CYS A 92 20.72 -17.17 10.71
CA CYS A 92 20.96 -16.04 9.83
C CYS A 92 21.68 -14.94 10.62
N ASP A 93 22.63 -14.24 10.01
CA ASP A 93 23.30 -13.11 10.67
C ASP A 93 22.47 -11.82 10.56
N LEU A 94 21.68 -11.73 9.50
CA LEU A 94 20.83 -10.58 9.21
C LEU A 94 19.56 -11.01 8.47
N VAL A 95 18.45 -10.35 8.77
CA VAL A 95 17.25 -10.40 7.93
C VAL A 95 17.01 -9.03 7.33
N VAL A 96 16.79 -9.00 6.01
CA VAL A 96 16.43 -7.77 5.28
C VAL A 96 15.13 -8.03 4.53
N GLY A 97 14.14 -7.18 4.77
CA GLY A 97 12.80 -7.34 4.21
C GLY A 97 11.83 -6.33 4.79
N ASP A 98 10.55 -6.49 4.48
CA ASP A 98 9.42 -5.73 5.02
C ASP A 98 9.04 -6.20 6.44
N VAL A 99 10.05 -6.36 7.30
CA VAL A 99 9.84 -6.82 8.68
C VAL A 99 9.34 -5.67 9.54
N THR A 100 8.08 -5.77 9.99
CA THR A 100 7.53 -4.79 10.94
C THR A 100 8.23 -4.87 12.29
N ILE A 101 8.68 -3.71 12.77
CA ILE A 101 9.31 -3.58 14.08
C ILE A 101 8.22 -3.54 15.16
N THR A 102 8.17 -4.57 16.01
CA THR A 102 7.22 -4.67 17.13
C THR A 102 7.96 -4.78 18.46
N ALA A 103 7.29 -4.47 19.57
CA ALA A 103 7.89 -4.58 20.91
C ALA A 103 8.39 -6.00 21.21
N ALA A 104 7.55 -7.01 20.98
CA ALA A 104 7.91 -8.41 21.20
C ALA A 104 9.10 -8.89 20.36
N ARG A 105 9.31 -8.34 19.15
CA ARG A 105 10.47 -8.68 18.32
C ARG A 105 11.74 -7.96 18.78
N ARG A 106 11.62 -6.71 19.27
CA ARG A 106 12.77 -5.96 19.83
C ARG A 106 13.35 -6.60 21.09
N GLU A 107 12.58 -7.40 21.81
CA GLU A 107 13.06 -8.10 23.00
C GLU A 107 14.06 -9.24 22.68
N ILE A 108 14.01 -9.77 21.45
CA ILE A 108 14.82 -10.93 21.03
C ILE A 108 15.88 -10.60 19.97
N VAL A 109 15.70 -9.51 19.22
CA VAL A 109 16.67 -9.04 18.23
C VAL A 109 16.75 -7.52 18.19
N ASP A 110 17.90 -7.00 17.80
CA ASP A 110 18.08 -5.59 17.51
C ASP A 110 17.62 -5.25 16.08
N PHE A 111 17.04 -4.06 15.92
CA PHE A 111 16.58 -3.53 14.63
C PHE A 111 17.38 -2.29 14.24
N SER A 112 17.61 -2.13 12.93
CA SER A 112 18.08 -0.85 12.38
C SER A 112 16.95 0.19 12.39
N ASN A 113 17.30 1.41 11.99
CA ASN A 113 16.30 2.41 11.63
C ASN A 113 15.40 1.87 10.52
N SER A 114 14.12 2.25 10.57
CA SER A 114 13.16 1.85 9.54
C SER A 114 13.59 2.40 8.18
N ILE A 115 13.59 1.53 7.17
CA ILE A 115 13.81 1.91 5.77
C ILE A 115 12.55 2.53 5.13
N PHE A 116 11.39 2.32 5.75
CA PHE A 116 10.10 2.78 5.24
C PHE A 116 9.16 3.14 6.39
N ASP A 117 8.61 4.35 6.37
CA ASP A 117 7.59 4.75 7.34
C ASP A 117 6.22 4.30 6.82
N ASN A 118 5.76 3.15 7.31
CA ASN A 118 4.52 2.56 6.84
C ASN A 118 3.32 3.17 7.58
N SER A 119 2.52 3.99 6.88
CA SER A 119 1.21 4.45 7.38
C SER A 119 0.15 3.41 7.03
N LEU A 120 -0.64 2.96 8.01
CA LEU A 120 -1.80 2.10 7.74
C LEU A 120 -2.80 2.85 6.85
N ARG A 121 -3.18 2.25 5.72
CA ARG A 121 -4.16 2.79 4.78
C ARG A 121 -5.18 1.72 4.45
N ILE A 122 -6.45 2.11 4.39
CA ILE A 122 -7.54 1.23 3.95
C ILE A 122 -7.71 1.44 2.44
N ILE A 123 -7.56 0.37 1.67
CA ILE A 123 -7.83 0.37 0.24
C ILE A 123 -9.22 -0.21 0.04
N ILE A 124 -10.15 0.61 -0.45
CA ILE A 124 -11.49 0.17 -0.86
C ILE A 124 -11.59 0.23 -2.38
N ARG A 125 -12.36 -0.71 -2.95
CA ARG A 125 -12.71 -0.63 -4.37
C ARG A 125 -13.40 0.71 -4.61
N LYS A 126 -12.95 1.43 -5.63
CA LYS A 126 -13.65 2.64 -6.09
C LYS A 126 -15.10 2.27 -6.37
N SER A 127 -16.06 2.91 -5.70
CA SER A 127 -17.47 2.80 -6.06
C SER A 127 -17.59 3.20 -7.52
N ASN A 128 -18.26 2.38 -8.34
CA ASN A 128 -18.61 2.80 -9.68
C ASN A 128 -19.31 4.15 -9.54
N SER A 129 -18.89 5.13 -10.33
CA SER A 129 -19.55 6.44 -10.38
C SER A 129 -21.04 6.19 -10.49
N ILE A 130 -21.81 6.73 -9.56
CA ILE A 130 -23.25 6.81 -9.72
C ILE A 130 -23.41 7.67 -10.98
N ASP A 131 -23.80 7.06 -12.09
CA ASP A 131 -24.22 7.81 -13.25
C ASP A 131 -25.31 8.74 -12.74
N VAL A 132 -25.01 10.04 -12.72
CA VAL A 132 -25.93 11.07 -12.27
C VAL A 132 -27.04 11.15 -13.30
N ASP A 133 -28.03 10.27 -13.16
CA ASP A 133 -29.23 10.28 -13.96
C ASP A 133 -29.93 11.62 -13.74
N PHE A 134 -30.19 12.38 -14.82
CA PHE A 134 -30.92 13.66 -14.75
C PHE A 134 -32.29 13.51 -14.06
N PHE A 135 -32.92 12.34 -14.18
CA PHE A 135 -34.21 12.03 -13.57
C PHE A 135 -34.11 11.50 -12.12
N SER A 136 -32.90 11.44 -11.53
CA SER A 136 -32.71 11.02 -10.13
C SER A 136 -33.52 11.87 -9.15
N TYR A 137 -33.72 13.16 -9.48
CA TYR A 137 -34.54 14.08 -8.68
C TYR A 137 -36.03 13.73 -8.68
N LEU A 138 -36.54 13.03 -9.70
CA LEU A 138 -37.95 12.63 -9.78
C LEU A 138 -38.23 11.28 -9.10
N ARG A 139 -37.20 10.47 -8.85
CA ARG A 139 -37.30 9.13 -8.21
C ARG A 139 -37.97 9.11 -6.82
N PRO A 140 -37.88 10.14 -5.96
CA PRO A 140 -38.52 10.12 -4.65
C PRO A 140 -40.05 10.03 -4.70
N PHE A 141 -40.67 10.44 -5.81
CA PHE A 141 -42.13 10.43 -5.98
C PHE A 141 -42.54 9.46 -7.10
N SER A 142 -43.70 8.80 -6.95
CA SER A 142 -44.20 7.88 -7.97
C SER A 142 -44.64 8.63 -9.24
N VAL A 143 -44.52 7.97 -10.39
CA VAL A 143 -45.01 8.50 -11.69
C VAL A 143 -46.50 8.84 -11.60
N THR A 144 -47.27 8.04 -10.85
CA THR A 144 -48.68 8.31 -10.59
C THR A 144 -48.91 9.65 -9.90
N LEU A 145 -48.10 10.01 -8.90
CA LEU A 145 -48.23 11.29 -8.20
C LEU A 145 -47.97 12.47 -9.15
N TRP A 146 -46.91 12.38 -9.97
CA TRP A 146 -46.62 13.37 -11.00
C TRP A 146 -47.76 13.54 -12.00
N LEU A 147 -48.33 12.42 -12.48
CA LEU A 147 -49.48 12.44 -13.39
C LEU A 147 -50.73 13.04 -12.72
N THR A 148 -50.97 12.74 -11.44
CA THR A 148 -52.11 13.32 -10.71
C THR A 148 -51.96 14.82 -10.48
N LEU A 149 -50.75 15.32 -10.21
CA LEU A 149 -50.47 16.76 -10.11
C LEU A 149 -50.75 17.45 -11.44
N LEU A 150 -50.22 16.90 -12.54
CA LEU A 150 -50.43 17.43 -13.89
C LEU A 150 -51.93 17.46 -14.24
N ALA A 151 -52.65 16.36 -13.99
CA ALA A 151 -54.09 16.29 -14.21
C ALA A 151 -54.86 17.30 -13.34
N GLY A 152 -54.45 17.49 -12.08
CA GLY A 152 -55.02 18.48 -11.17
C GLY A 152 -54.87 19.90 -11.68
N PHE A 153 -53.69 20.28 -12.21
CA PHE A 153 -53.47 21.59 -12.81
C PHE A 153 -54.33 21.83 -14.05
N ILE A 154 -54.45 20.84 -14.95
CA ILE A 154 -55.31 20.94 -16.13
C ILE A 154 -56.78 21.09 -15.71
N TYR A 155 -57.24 20.29 -14.75
CA TYR A 155 -58.61 20.35 -14.26
C TYR A 155 -58.93 21.73 -13.65
N ALA A 156 -58.03 22.26 -12.81
CA ALA A 156 -58.18 23.60 -12.24
C ALA A 156 -58.21 24.70 -13.32
N ALA A 157 -57.36 24.59 -14.35
CA ALA A 157 -57.35 25.54 -15.47
C ALA A 157 -58.67 25.50 -16.27
N ILE A 158 -59.23 24.31 -16.51
CA ILE A 158 -60.53 24.16 -17.17
C ILE A 158 -61.65 24.77 -16.33
N LEU A 159 -61.68 24.48 -15.02
CA LEU A 159 -62.68 25.06 -14.12
C LEU A 159 -62.61 26.58 -14.08
N LEU A 160 -61.40 27.15 -13.96
CA LEU A 160 -61.21 28.60 -14.00
C LEU A 160 -61.70 29.20 -15.32
N CYS A 161 -61.38 28.57 -16.46
CA CYS A 161 -61.85 29.02 -17.77
C CYS A 161 -63.39 29.00 -17.88
N LEU A 162 -64.05 27.97 -17.34
CA LEU A 162 -65.51 27.89 -17.33
C LEU A 162 -66.15 28.95 -16.42
N LEU A 163 -65.62 29.16 -15.23
CA LEU A 163 -66.10 30.18 -14.28
C LEU A 163 -65.94 31.59 -14.86
N GLU A 164 -64.76 31.90 -15.40
CA GLU A 164 -64.51 33.19 -16.04
C GLU A 164 -65.44 33.42 -17.23
N ARG A 165 -65.74 32.38 -18.02
CA ARG A 165 -66.71 32.48 -19.12
C ARG A 165 -68.15 32.68 -18.64
N GLN A 166 -68.50 32.18 -17.46
CA GLN A 166 -69.83 32.35 -16.88
C GLN A 166 -70.03 33.80 -16.37
N ASP A 167 -69.01 34.39 -15.76
CA ASP A 167 -69.08 35.74 -15.19
C ASP A 167 -68.83 36.85 -16.22
N ASN A 168 -68.19 36.53 -17.34
CA ASN A 168 -67.72 37.52 -18.33
C ASN A 168 -68.48 37.38 -19.67
N GLU A 169 -69.56 38.16 -19.84
CA GLU A 169 -70.47 38.06 -21.00
C GLU A 169 -69.78 38.28 -22.37
N ALA A 170 -68.64 38.96 -22.41
CA ALA A 170 -67.85 39.20 -23.62
C ALA A 170 -67.20 37.93 -24.20
N LEU A 171 -67.04 36.86 -23.40
CA LEU A 171 -66.43 35.58 -23.81
C LEU A 171 -67.46 34.47 -24.08
N LYS A 172 -68.74 34.73 -23.83
CA LYS A 172 -69.81 33.74 -23.98
C LYS A 172 -69.93 33.25 -25.43
N ASN A 173 -69.63 34.10 -26.41
CA ASN A 173 -69.89 33.87 -27.83
C ASN A 173 -68.64 33.62 -28.70
N LYS A 174 -67.47 33.34 -28.12
CA LYS A 174 -66.26 32.92 -28.87
C LYS A 174 -66.01 31.42 -28.72
N SER A 175 -65.64 30.77 -29.82
CA SER A 175 -65.30 29.34 -29.86
C SER A 175 -64.05 29.05 -29.06
N ILE A 176 -64.06 27.91 -28.37
CA ILE A 176 -62.87 27.32 -27.75
C ILE A 176 -62.13 26.59 -28.88
N ILE A 177 -61.50 27.37 -29.76
CA ILE A 177 -60.49 27.10 -30.81
C ILE A 177 -60.50 28.33 -31.70
#